data_AF-A0A7S3MA62-F1
#
_entry.id   AF-A0A7S3MA62-F1
#
_cell.length_a   1.000
_cell.length_b   1.000
_cell.length_c   1.000
_cell.angle_alpha   90.00
_cell.angle_beta   90.00
_cell.angle_gamma   90.00
#
_symmetry.space_group_name_H-M   'P 1'
#
loop_
_entity.id
_entity.type
_entity.pdbx_description
1 polymer ?
#
loop_
_entity_poly.entity_id
_entity_poly.type
_entity_poly.pdbx_seq_one_letter_code
_entity_poly.pdbx_strand_id
1 'polypeptide(L)'
;MSELITPKIPVEVSALKDILRRGLTNSASRVYWWPYLPNLPANPTIDSYPDYAESAGRLTGILENIAAIPQESPKNKEKELIVTAANSLLQILLRSKIISNDEIPNFDLLLKIIVQQLKQPELCCMLAGDLLSNREKYSDPDPAAHAAMLEEFKEVLNAFAPKTYVSLLSMGALEDRYLDMMFQDFFVEILPPEVVLRIIDAYLLE
;
A
#
# COMPACT_ATOMS: atom_id res chain seq x y z
N MET A 1 19.89 -19.30 -6.14
CA MET A 1 20.43 -18.33 -5.15
C MET A 1 20.88 -17.10 -5.91
N SER A 2 19.96 -16.16 -6.14
CA SER A 2 20.29 -14.84 -6.70
C SER A 2 20.64 -13.93 -5.54
N GLU A 3 21.91 -13.53 -5.46
CA GLU A 3 22.39 -12.53 -4.50
C GLU A 3 21.56 -11.25 -4.66
N LEU A 4 20.88 -10.85 -3.58
CA LEU A 4 20.29 -9.52 -3.45
C LEU A 4 21.43 -8.52 -3.63
N ILE A 5 21.45 -7.82 -4.77
CA ILE A 5 22.38 -6.72 -5.02
C ILE A 5 21.91 -5.56 -4.13
N THR A 6 22.35 -5.54 -2.88
CA THR A 6 22.23 -4.38 -2.01
C THR A 6 23.14 -3.29 -2.59
N PRO A 7 22.63 -2.11 -2.97
CA PRO A 7 23.49 -1.05 -3.47
C PRO A 7 24.53 -0.66 -2.41
N LYS A 8 25.82 -0.80 -2.76
CA LYS A 8 26.97 -0.40 -1.94
C LYS A 8 27.17 1.12 -1.86
N ILE A 9 26.33 1.89 -2.55
CA ILE A 9 26.42 3.34 -2.60
C ILE A 9 25.21 3.88 -1.83
N PRO A 10 25.39 4.69 -0.78
CA PRO A 10 24.28 5.40 -0.17
C PRO A 10 23.72 6.33 -1.25
N VAL A 11 22.60 5.95 -1.85
CA VAL A 11 21.93 6.80 -2.82
C VAL A 11 21.30 7.92 -2.02
N GLU A 12 21.79 9.15 -2.19
CA GLU A 12 21.16 10.31 -1.57
C GLU A 12 19.70 10.38 -2.01
N VAL A 13 18.78 10.30 -1.04
CA VAL A 13 17.32 10.36 -1.25
C VAL A 13 16.94 11.60 -2.07
N SER A 14 17.67 12.71 -1.90
CA SER A 14 17.51 13.96 -2.68
C SER A 14 17.68 13.74 -4.19
N ALA A 15 18.64 12.91 -4.62
CA ALA A 15 18.86 12.58 -6.03
C ALA A 15 17.80 11.61 -6.58
N LEU A 16 17.15 10.84 -5.71
CA LEU A 16 16.06 9.92 -6.06
C LEU A 16 14.72 10.61 -6.20
N LYS A 17 14.47 11.72 -5.50
CA LYS A 17 13.18 12.45 -5.56
C LYS A 17 12.77 12.77 -6.99
N ASP A 18 13.69 13.19 -7.85
CA ASP A 18 13.36 13.54 -9.24
C ASP A 18 13.07 12.32 -10.14
N ILE A 19 13.65 11.16 -9.84
CA ILE A 19 13.39 9.89 -10.55
C ILE A 19 12.07 9.28 -10.08
N LEU A 20 11.82 9.33 -8.77
CA LEU A 20 10.63 8.78 -8.12
C LEU A 20 9.39 9.63 -8.36
N ARG A 21 9.52 10.98 -8.42
CA ARG A 21 8.42 11.89 -8.81
C ARG A 21 7.92 11.67 -10.24
N ARG A 22 8.75 11.09 -11.12
CA ARG A 22 8.33 10.68 -12.48
C ARG A 22 7.57 9.34 -12.47
N GLY A 23 7.43 8.72 -11.30
CA GLY A 23 6.75 7.45 -11.08
C GLY A 23 7.67 6.25 -11.29
N LEU A 24 7.59 5.28 -10.39
CA LEU A 24 8.26 3.99 -10.57
C LEU A 24 7.50 3.21 -11.66
N THR A 25 8.14 3.06 -12.82
CA THR A 25 7.44 2.64 -14.05
C THR A 25 7.06 1.16 -14.09
N ASN A 26 7.62 0.32 -13.21
CA ASN A 26 7.37 -1.13 -13.20
C ASN A 26 7.61 -1.77 -11.81
N SER A 27 7.18 -3.02 -11.68
CA SER A 27 7.26 -3.79 -10.42
C SER A 27 8.67 -4.09 -9.94
N ALA A 28 9.60 -4.37 -10.84
CA ALA A 28 11.00 -4.58 -10.47
C ALA A 28 11.59 -3.33 -9.80
N SER A 29 11.25 -2.14 -10.31
CA SER A 29 11.70 -0.87 -9.75
C SER A 29 11.11 -0.62 -8.35
N ARG A 30 9.83 -0.94 -8.14
CA ARG A 30 9.18 -0.81 -6.82
C ARG A 30 9.74 -1.74 -5.77
N VAL A 31 9.92 -3.01 -6.13
CA VAL A 31 10.56 -4.01 -5.28
C VAL A 31 11.95 -3.56 -4.85
N TYR A 32 12.70 -2.94 -5.76
CA TYR A 32 14.04 -2.45 -5.46
C TYR A 32 14.04 -1.16 -4.62
N TRP A 33 13.22 -0.15 -4.97
CA TRP A 33 13.33 1.19 -4.37
C TRP A 33 12.50 1.39 -3.11
N TRP A 34 11.30 0.81 -3.02
CA TRP A 34 10.40 1.01 -1.87
C TRP A 34 11.07 0.79 -0.51
N PRO A 35 11.88 -0.27 -0.29
CA PRO A 35 12.54 -0.49 1.00
C PRO A 35 13.45 0.65 1.49
N TYR A 36 13.89 1.53 0.58
CA TYR A 36 14.82 2.61 0.86
C TYR A 36 14.15 3.99 0.94
N LEU A 37 12.81 4.04 0.83
CA LEU A 37 12.08 5.30 0.82
C LEU A 37 11.83 5.83 2.24
N PRO A 38 11.81 7.17 2.43
CA PRO A 38 11.92 7.78 3.76
C PRO A 38 10.79 7.45 4.72
N ASN A 39 9.60 7.15 4.22
CA ASN A 39 8.45 6.91 5.07
C ASN A 39 8.35 5.49 5.62
N LEU A 40 9.22 4.57 5.19
CA LEU A 40 9.33 3.26 5.81
C LEU A 40 10.40 3.27 6.91
N PRO A 41 10.16 2.58 8.04
CA PRO A 41 11.18 2.45 9.08
C PRO A 41 12.44 1.78 8.51
N ALA A 42 13.61 2.29 8.88
CA ALA A 42 14.88 1.70 8.50
C ALA A 42 15.01 0.30 9.16
N ASN A 43 14.86 -0.77 8.37
CA ASN A 43 15.05 -2.18 8.76
C ASN A 43 14.15 -2.69 9.91
N PRO A 44 12.84 -2.91 9.71
CA PRO A 44 12.11 -3.88 10.50
C PRO A 44 12.46 -5.29 9.97
N THR A 45 13.36 -6.00 10.65
CA THR A 45 13.57 -7.42 10.35
C THR A 45 12.36 -8.23 10.82
N ILE A 46 11.91 -9.22 10.03
CA ILE A 46 10.87 -10.19 10.44
C ILE A 46 11.22 -10.86 11.77
N ASP A 47 12.52 -10.99 12.06
CA ASP A 47 13.05 -11.51 13.33
C ASP A 47 12.58 -10.73 14.57
N SER A 48 12.11 -9.50 14.39
CA SER A 48 11.55 -8.67 15.46
C SER A 48 10.17 -9.17 15.94
N TYR A 49 9.59 -10.15 15.24
CA TYR A 49 8.21 -10.61 15.46
C TYR A 49 8.11 -12.13 15.18
N PRO A 50 8.31 -12.98 16.19
CA PRO A 50 8.36 -14.44 16.02
C PRO A 50 7.06 -15.04 15.43
N ASP A 51 5.91 -14.41 15.65
CA ASP A 51 4.63 -14.81 15.03
C ASP A 51 4.57 -14.52 13.52
N TYR A 52 5.43 -13.63 13.01
CA TYR A 52 5.57 -13.36 11.58
C TYR A 52 6.36 -14.43 10.86
N ALA A 53 7.31 -15.11 11.51
CA ALA A 53 8.20 -16.06 10.84
C ALA A 53 7.44 -17.26 10.24
N GLU A 54 6.46 -17.81 10.96
CA GLU A 54 5.67 -18.95 10.47
C GLU A 54 4.77 -18.56 9.29
N SER A 55 4.10 -17.41 9.39
CA SER A 55 3.16 -16.94 8.37
C SER A 55 3.90 -16.33 7.17
N ALA A 56 5.06 -15.70 7.37
CA ALA A 56 5.98 -15.28 6.32
C ALA A 56 6.50 -16.49 5.56
N GLY A 57 6.90 -17.58 6.24
CA GLY A 57 7.29 -18.83 5.58
C GLY A 57 6.18 -19.44 4.71
N ARG A 58 4.92 -19.38 5.17
CA ARG A 58 3.75 -19.76 4.34
C ARG A 58 3.57 -18.84 3.14
N LEU A 59 3.72 -17.53 3.34
CA LEU A 59 3.64 -16.53 2.28
C LEU A 59 4.76 -16.72 1.25
N THR A 60 5.98 -17.05 1.67
CA THR A 60 7.12 -17.41 0.80
C THR A 60 6.76 -18.56 -0.12
N GLY A 61 6.26 -19.68 0.42
CA GLY A 61 5.87 -20.82 -0.40
C GLY A 61 4.76 -20.48 -1.41
N ILE A 62 3.80 -19.63 -1.05
CA ILE A 62 2.73 -19.20 -1.99
C ILE A 62 3.29 -18.27 -3.07
N LEU A 63 4.15 -17.32 -2.70
CA LEU A 63 4.73 -16.36 -3.64
C LEU A 63 5.74 -17.02 -4.59
N GLU A 64 6.50 -18.01 -4.14
CA GLU A 64 7.34 -18.85 -5.00
C GLU A 64 6.50 -19.60 -6.03
N ASN A 65 5.35 -20.14 -5.61
CA ASN A 65 4.39 -20.75 -6.53
C ASN A 65 3.84 -19.74 -7.55
N ILE A 66 3.62 -18.47 -7.18
CA ILE A 66 3.21 -17.42 -8.12
C ILE A 66 4.34 -17.07 -9.10
N ALA A 67 5.58 -16.98 -8.63
CA ALA A 67 6.74 -16.68 -9.48
C ALA A 67 7.04 -17.81 -10.48
N ALA A 68 6.71 -19.05 -10.12
CA ALA A 68 6.90 -20.23 -10.96
C ALA A 68 5.79 -20.43 -12.03
N ILE A 69 4.72 -19.64 -12.01
CA ILE A 69 3.63 -19.69 -12.99
C ILE A 69 4.12 -19.14 -14.33
N PRO A 70 4.16 -19.95 -15.41
CA PRO A 70 4.44 -19.44 -16.76
C PRO A 70 3.45 -18.33 -17.15
N GLN A 71 3.88 -17.31 -17.88
CA GLN A 71 3.00 -16.17 -18.24
C GLN A 71 1.73 -16.55 -19.02
N GLU A 72 1.67 -17.75 -19.61
CA GLU A 72 0.49 -18.28 -20.33
C GLU A 72 -0.48 -19.10 -19.46
N SER A 73 -0.21 -19.19 -18.16
CA SER A 73 -1.04 -19.96 -17.24
C SER A 73 -2.47 -19.40 -17.14
N PRO A 74 -3.44 -20.21 -16.71
CA PRO A 74 -4.80 -19.75 -16.53
C PRO A 74 -4.81 -18.56 -15.55
N LYS A 75 -5.29 -17.40 -15.99
CA LYS A 75 -5.44 -16.18 -15.16
C LYS A 75 -6.16 -16.44 -13.83
N ASN A 76 -7.00 -17.47 -13.77
CA ASN A 76 -7.70 -17.86 -12.55
C ASN A 76 -6.76 -18.44 -11.48
N LYS A 77 -5.73 -19.21 -11.86
CA LYS A 77 -4.81 -19.83 -10.89
C LYS A 77 -3.91 -18.80 -10.21
N GLU A 78 -3.44 -17.79 -10.96
CA GLU A 78 -2.67 -16.70 -10.38
C GLU A 78 -3.53 -15.86 -9.42
N LYS A 79 -4.78 -15.55 -9.80
CA LYS A 79 -5.71 -14.82 -8.94
C LYS A 79 -5.98 -15.55 -7.62
N GLU A 80 -6.22 -16.86 -7.66
CA GLU A 80 -6.44 -17.66 -6.44
C GLU A 80 -5.23 -17.63 -5.50
N LEU A 81 -4.01 -17.69 -6.04
CA LEU A 81 -2.80 -17.63 -5.25
C LEU A 81 -2.55 -16.24 -4.66
N ILE A 82 -2.85 -15.17 -5.40
CA ILE A 82 -2.81 -13.79 -4.87
C ILE A 82 -3.79 -13.64 -3.71
N VAL A 83 -5.03 -14.12 -3.86
CA VAL A 83 -6.03 -14.09 -2.78
C VAL A 83 -5.54 -14.86 -1.55
N THR A 84 -4.96 -16.04 -1.76
CA THR A 84 -4.42 -16.88 -0.65
C THR A 84 -3.25 -16.18 0.05
N ALA A 85 -2.35 -15.55 -0.70
CA ALA A 85 -1.23 -14.78 -0.17
C ALA A 85 -1.70 -13.53 0.59
N ALA A 86 -2.66 -12.77 0.05
CA ALA A 86 -3.25 -11.61 0.71
C ALA A 86 -3.96 -11.99 2.02
N ASN A 87 -4.71 -13.09 2.05
CA ASN A 87 -5.31 -13.62 3.27
C ASN A 87 -4.25 -14.02 4.30
N SER A 88 -3.13 -14.60 3.87
CA SER A 88 -2.03 -14.96 4.76
C SER A 88 -1.38 -13.72 5.38
N LEU A 89 -1.20 -12.66 4.57
CA LEU A 89 -0.73 -11.35 5.02
C LEU A 89 -1.72 -10.68 5.99
N LEU A 90 -3.02 -10.75 5.72
CA LEU A 90 -4.04 -10.23 6.63
C LEU A 90 -3.98 -10.91 8.01
N GLN A 91 -3.85 -12.24 8.02
CA GLN A 91 -3.73 -12.99 9.28
C GLN A 91 -2.49 -12.61 10.08
N ILE A 92 -1.39 -12.28 9.40
CA ILE A 92 -0.17 -11.74 10.04
C ILE A 92 -0.50 -10.43 10.77
N LEU A 93 -1.12 -9.48 10.05
CA LEU A 93 -1.42 -8.15 10.57
C LEU A 93 -2.42 -8.18 11.73
N LEU A 94 -3.40 -9.09 11.70
CA LEU A 94 -4.35 -9.30 12.80
C LEU A 94 -3.66 -9.88 14.04
N ARG A 95 -2.78 -10.87 13.87
CA ARG A 95 -2.08 -11.52 15.00
C ARG A 95 -1.14 -10.57 15.72
N SER A 96 -0.47 -9.69 14.99
CA SER A 96 0.36 -8.65 15.59
C SER A 96 -0.41 -7.46 16.15
N LYS A 97 -1.73 -7.45 16.01
CA LYS A 97 -2.58 -6.33 16.44
C LYS A 97 -2.20 -5.01 15.75
N ILE A 98 -1.67 -5.09 14.52
CA ILE A 98 -1.50 -3.92 13.65
C ILE A 98 -2.87 -3.42 13.18
N ILE A 99 -3.79 -4.36 12.94
CA ILE A 99 -5.20 -4.08 12.61
C ILE A 99 -6.14 -4.92 13.48
N SER A 100 -7.39 -4.47 13.61
CA SER A 100 -8.48 -5.18 14.28
C SER A 100 -9.45 -5.82 13.27
N ASN A 101 -10.34 -6.70 13.76
CA ASN A 101 -11.23 -7.50 12.89
C ASN A 101 -12.28 -6.67 12.13
N ASP A 102 -12.67 -5.52 12.69
CA ASP A 102 -13.60 -4.56 12.11
C ASP A 102 -13.01 -3.80 10.90
N GLU A 103 -11.69 -3.79 10.77
CA GLU A 103 -10.96 -3.07 9.73
C GLU A 103 -10.69 -3.92 8.47
N ILE A 104 -10.94 -5.23 8.54
CA ILE A 104 -10.63 -6.21 7.48
C ILE A 104 -11.18 -5.82 6.10
N PRO A 105 -12.46 -5.39 5.95
CA PRO A 105 -13.04 -5.12 4.64
C PRO A 105 -12.29 -4.02 3.88
N ASN A 106 -11.76 -3.03 4.58
CA ASN A 106 -11.17 -1.82 4.00
C ASN A 106 -9.79 -2.12 3.37
N PHE A 107 -9.12 -3.19 3.79
CA PHE A 107 -7.73 -3.47 3.38
C PHE A 107 -7.56 -4.65 2.44
N ASP A 108 -8.59 -5.47 2.23
CA ASP A 108 -8.49 -6.67 1.39
C ASP A 108 -7.99 -6.35 -0.04
N LEU A 109 -8.48 -5.28 -0.66
CA LEU A 109 -8.04 -4.85 -1.99
C LEU A 109 -6.61 -4.30 -1.99
N LEU A 110 -6.27 -3.48 -1.00
CA LEU A 110 -4.91 -2.92 -0.85
C LEU A 110 -3.87 -4.05 -0.68
N LEU A 111 -4.15 -5.03 0.17
CA LEU A 111 -3.27 -6.17 0.41
C LEU A 111 -3.08 -7.01 -0.87
N LYS A 112 -4.14 -7.23 -1.66
CA LYS A 112 -4.03 -7.91 -2.96
C LYS A 112 -3.13 -7.15 -3.93
N ILE A 113 -3.27 -5.82 -4.02
CA ILE A 113 -2.43 -4.96 -4.86
C ILE A 113 -0.96 -5.06 -4.43
N ILE A 114 -0.68 -4.95 -3.13
CA ILE A 114 0.66 -5.04 -2.55
C ILE A 114 1.29 -6.40 -2.87
N VAL A 115 0.58 -7.49 -2.59
CA VAL A 115 1.05 -8.86 -2.84
C VAL A 115 1.32 -9.12 -4.32
N GLN A 116 0.40 -8.70 -5.19
CA GLN A 116 0.55 -8.85 -6.63
C GLN A 116 1.75 -8.06 -7.15
N GLN A 117 1.99 -6.88 -6.60
CA GLN A 117 3.05 -5.98 -7.06
C GLN A 117 4.44 -6.41 -6.60
N LEU A 118 4.58 -6.78 -5.34
CA LEU A 118 5.88 -7.01 -4.73
C LEU A 118 6.36 -8.44 -4.91
N LYS A 119 5.45 -9.42 -4.76
CA LYS A 119 5.76 -10.86 -4.80
C LYS A 119 6.96 -11.24 -3.90
N GLN A 120 7.26 -10.43 -2.88
CA GLN A 120 8.29 -10.65 -1.87
C GLN A 120 7.65 -10.60 -0.49
N PRO A 121 7.58 -11.73 0.24
CA PRO A 121 6.86 -11.84 1.51
C PRO A 121 7.26 -10.76 2.52
N GLU A 122 8.56 -10.52 2.64
CA GLU A 122 9.14 -9.63 3.63
C GLU A 122 8.75 -8.17 3.36
N LEU A 123 8.82 -7.77 2.09
CA LEU A 123 8.45 -6.43 1.65
C LEU A 123 6.93 -6.20 1.72
N CYS A 124 6.13 -7.22 1.42
CA CYS A 124 4.67 -7.19 1.59
C CYS A 124 4.28 -6.95 3.06
N CYS A 125 4.88 -7.72 3.98
CA CYS A 125 4.65 -7.56 5.41
C CYS A 125 5.09 -6.18 5.92
N MET A 126 6.26 -5.71 5.49
CA MET A 126 6.77 -4.41 5.90
C MET A 126 5.86 -3.27 5.42
N LEU A 127 5.54 -3.23 4.13
CA LEU A 127 4.76 -2.14 3.56
C LEU A 127 3.33 -2.13 4.10
N ALA A 128 2.66 -3.29 4.12
CA ALA A 128 1.30 -3.38 4.65
C ALA A 128 1.28 -3.08 6.15
N GLY A 129 2.29 -3.53 6.90
CA GLY A 129 2.45 -3.20 8.30
C GLY A 129 2.59 -1.71 8.54
N ASP A 130 3.45 -1.02 7.78
CA ASP A 130 3.66 0.43 7.91
C ASP A 130 2.41 1.23 7.55
N LEU A 131 1.84 0.98 6.36
CA LEU A 131 0.65 1.69 5.90
C LEU A 131 -0.46 1.59 6.95
N LEU A 132 -0.67 0.41 7.52
CA LEU A 132 -1.77 0.18 8.45
C LEU A 132 -1.47 0.63 9.88
N SER A 133 -0.21 0.56 10.33
CA SER A 133 0.17 1.00 11.69
C SER A 133 0.32 2.52 11.79
N ASN A 134 0.67 3.18 10.70
CA ASN A 134 0.96 4.62 10.67
C ASN A 134 -0.14 5.42 9.96
N ARG A 135 -1.41 5.00 10.10
CA ARG A 135 -2.56 5.72 9.53
C ARG A 135 -2.62 7.17 9.96
N GLU A 136 -2.20 7.47 11.18
CA GLU A 136 -2.12 8.83 11.72
C GLU A 136 -1.29 9.80 10.83
N LYS A 137 -0.41 9.28 9.97
CA LYS A 137 0.35 10.10 9.00
C LYS A 137 -0.53 10.67 7.88
N TYR A 138 -1.67 10.05 7.58
CA TYR A 138 -2.50 10.39 6.42
C TYR A 138 -4.02 10.38 6.69
N SER A 139 -4.45 9.95 7.87
CA SER A 139 -5.82 10.02 8.37
C SER A 139 -5.80 10.27 9.88
N ASP A 140 -6.65 11.16 10.37
CA ASP A 140 -6.76 11.41 11.81
C ASP A 140 -7.67 10.35 12.47
N PRO A 141 -7.24 9.68 13.54
CA PRO A 141 -8.07 8.70 14.25
C PRO A 141 -9.18 9.36 15.10
N ASP A 142 -9.06 10.64 15.45
CA ASP A 142 -10.12 11.37 16.15
C ASP A 142 -11.25 11.73 15.17
N PRO A 143 -12.50 11.28 15.40
CA PRO A 143 -13.61 11.55 14.48
C PRO A 143 -13.86 13.05 14.25
N ALA A 144 -13.62 13.90 15.25
CA ALA A 144 -13.82 15.34 15.12
C ALA A 144 -12.73 15.97 14.24
N ALA A 145 -11.47 15.61 14.47
CA ALA A 145 -10.35 16.04 13.62
C ALA A 145 -10.43 15.48 12.20
N HIS A 146 -10.88 14.23 12.03
CA HIS A 146 -11.12 13.63 10.71
C HIS A 146 -12.20 14.39 9.94
N ALA A 147 -13.34 14.68 10.58
CA ALA A 147 -14.39 15.49 9.96
C ALA A 147 -13.88 16.90 9.58
N ALA A 148 -13.04 17.51 10.43
CA ALA A 148 -12.43 18.80 10.12
C ALA A 148 -11.47 18.72 8.92
N MET A 149 -10.67 17.65 8.80
CA MET A 149 -9.80 17.41 7.64
C MET A 149 -10.61 17.26 6.34
N LEU A 150 -11.73 16.52 6.39
CA LEU A 150 -12.61 16.38 5.22
C LEU A 150 -13.22 17.71 4.79
N GLU A 151 -13.64 18.55 5.75
CA GLU A 151 -14.14 19.90 5.46
C GLU A 151 -13.04 20.81 4.92
N GLU A 152 -11.83 20.77 5.48
CA GLU A 152 -10.68 21.52 4.96
C GLU A 152 -10.39 21.14 3.50
N PHE A 153 -10.44 19.85 3.15
CA PHE A 153 -10.30 19.42 1.77
C PHE A 153 -11.37 20.01 0.86
N LYS A 154 -12.65 20.00 1.29
CA LYS A 154 -13.77 20.60 0.54
C LYS A 154 -13.56 22.10 0.35
N GLU A 155 -13.11 22.81 1.37
CA GLU A 155 -12.80 24.25 1.31
C GLU A 155 -11.65 24.56 0.34
N VAL A 156 -10.55 23.82 0.43
CA VAL A 156 -9.41 23.92 -0.48
C VAL A 156 -9.86 23.65 -1.93
N LEU A 157 -10.63 22.59 -2.15
CA LEU A 157 -11.15 22.26 -3.47
C LEU A 157 -12.04 23.38 -4.04
N ASN A 158 -12.90 23.97 -3.21
CA ASN A 158 -13.74 25.10 -3.60
C ASN A 158 -12.91 26.36 -3.93
N ALA A 159 -11.86 26.64 -3.16
CA ALA A 159 -10.98 27.78 -3.37
C ALA A 159 -10.16 27.66 -4.66
N PHE A 160 -9.57 26.48 -4.93
CA PHE A 160 -8.69 26.26 -6.08
C PHE A 160 -9.43 25.87 -7.36
N ALA A 161 -10.53 25.12 -7.26
CA ALA A 161 -11.27 24.58 -8.40
C ALA A 161 -12.79 24.66 -8.19
N PRO A 162 -13.38 25.87 -8.08
CA PRO A 162 -14.79 26.05 -7.69
C PRO A 162 -15.79 25.37 -8.64
N LYS A 163 -15.50 25.31 -9.94
CA LYS A 163 -16.36 24.61 -10.92
C LYS A 163 -16.36 23.10 -10.70
N THR A 164 -15.19 22.54 -10.38
CA THR A 164 -15.03 21.11 -10.07
C THR A 164 -15.72 20.80 -8.75
N TYR A 165 -15.51 21.63 -7.73
CA TYR A 165 -16.20 21.54 -6.44
C TYR A 165 -17.72 21.46 -6.61
N VAL A 166 -18.33 22.43 -7.30
CA VAL A 166 -19.79 22.45 -7.52
C VAL A 166 -20.27 21.19 -8.23
N SER A 167 -19.53 20.72 -9.23
CA SER A 167 -19.88 19.51 -9.98
C SER A 167 -19.84 18.27 -9.07
N LEU A 168 -18.75 18.07 -8.32
CA LEU A 168 -18.58 16.94 -7.41
C LEU A 168 -19.59 16.98 -6.26
N LEU A 169 -19.87 18.17 -5.72
CA LEU A 169 -20.88 18.39 -4.69
C LEU A 169 -22.27 18.00 -5.20
N SER A 170 -22.64 18.44 -6.41
CA SER A 170 -23.95 18.15 -7.00
C SER A 170 -24.20 16.67 -7.28
N MET A 171 -23.12 15.89 -7.43
CA MET A 171 -23.16 14.46 -7.69
C MET A 171 -22.99 13.60 -6.42
N GLY A 172 -22.82 14.22 -5.24
CA GLY A 172 -22.58 13.52 -3.98
C GLY A 172 -21.18 12.92 -3.84
N ALA A 173 -20.24 13.24 -4.75
CA ALA A 173 -18.88 12.70 -4.72
C ALA A 173 -18.00 13.30 -3.61
N LEU A 174 -18.51 14.30 -2.87
CA LEU A 174 -17.89 14.91 -1.69
C LEU A 174 -18.55 14.45 -0.38
N GLU A 175 -19.42 13.44 -0.42
CA GLU A 175 -19.89 12.79 0.82
C GLU A 175 -18.74 12.09 1.53
N ASP A 176 -18.74 12.12 2.85
CA ASP A 176 -17.63 11.64 3.69
C ASP A 176 -17.23 10.21 3.34
N ARG A 177 -18.19 9.31 3.09
CA ARG A 177 -17.91 7.93 2.66
C ARG A 177 -17.01 7.81 1.43
N TYR A 178 -17.09 8.73 0.47
CA TYR A 178 -16.26 8.71 -0.73
C TYR A 178 -14.91 9.35 -0.46
N LEU A 179 -14.86 10.38 0.40
CA LEU A 179 -13.61 10.99 0.83
C LEU A 179 -12.82 10.02 1.72
N ASP A 180 -13.48 9.21 2.54
CA ASP A 180 -12.86 8.14 3.32
C ASP A 180 -12.17 7.13 2.40
N MET A 181 -12.82 6.74 1.30
CA MET A 181 -12.19 5.87 0.29
C MET A 181 -10.96 6.51 -0.37
N MET A 182 -10.87 7.85 -0.40
CA MET A 182 -9.71 8.58 -0.91
C MET A 182 -8.57 8.63 0.12
N PHE A 183 -8.90 9.04 1.35
CA PHE A 183 -7.90 9.36 2.38
C PHE A 183 -7.49 8.16 3.23
N GLN A 184 -8.40 7.22 3.51
CA GLN A 184 -8.13 6.03 4.33
C GLN A 184 -7.72 4.82 3.49
N ASP A 185 -8.32 4.67 2.30
CA ASP A 185 -8.19 3.44 1.51
C ASP A 185 -7.30 3.58 0.26
N PHE A 186 -6.54 4.67 0.13
CA PHE A 186 -5.66 4.91 -1.04
C PHE A 186 -6.38 4.77 -2.38
N PHE A 187 -7.68 5.09 -2.43
CA PHE A 187 -8.52 5.00 -3.62
C PHE A 187 -8.64 3.57 -4.21
N VAL A 188 -8.36 2.51 -3.43
CA VAL A 188 -8.29 1.13 -3.95
C VAL A 188 -9.60 0.64 -4.57
N GLU A 189 -10.73 1.19 -4.14
CA GLU A 189 -12.05 0.87 -4.69
C GLU A 189 -12.46 1.70 -5.91
N ILE A 190 -11.79 2.85 -6.13
CA ILE A 190 -12.22 3.85 -7.13
C ILE A 190 -11.26 3.91 -8.32
N LEU A 191 -9.97 3.67 -8.10
CA LEU A 191 -8.92 3.82 -9.11
C LEU A 191 -8.34 2.47 -9.58
N PRO A 192 -7.84 2.40 -10.83
CA PRO A 192 -7.10 1.23 -11.29
C PRO A 192 -5.86 0.96 -10.41
N PRO A 193 -5.48 -0.32 -10.20
CA PRO A 193 -4.34 -0.69 -9.35
C PRO A 193 -3.03 0.05 -9.69
N GLU A 194 -2.79 0.31 -10.97
CA GLU A 194 -1.59 1.00 -11.46
C GLU A 194 -1.52 2.45 -11.01
N VAL A 195 -2.68 3.09 -10.81
CA VAL A 195 -2.79 4.46 -10.28
C VAL A 195 -2.63 4.43 -8.77
N VAL A 196 -3.26 3.49 -8.08
CA VAL A 196 -3.08 3.26 -6.63
C VAL A 196 -1.61 3.08 -6.29
N LEU A 197 -0.88 2.28 -7.07
CA LEU A 197 0.56 2.08 -6.89
C LEU A 197 1.37 3.37 -7.02
N ARG A 198 0.95 4.33 -7.85
CA ARG A 198 1.60 5.66 -7.93
C ARG A 198 1.30 6.54 -6.73
N ILE A 199 0.11 6.40 -6.14
CA ILE A 199 -0.23 7.09 -4.89
C ILE A 199 0.63 6.55 -3.76
N ILE A 200 0.82 5.22 -3.70
CA ILE A 200 1.74 4.58 -2.75
C ILE A 200 3.19 5.04 -3.01
N ASP A 201 3.63 5.11 -4.27
CA ASP A 201 4.96 5.64 -4.63
C ASP A 201 5.17 7.05 -4.05
N ALA A 202 4.14 7.92 -4.14
CA ALA A 202 4.18 9.28 -3.62
C ALA A 202 4.17 9.32 -2.08
N TYR A 203 3.30 8.53 -1.44
CA TYR A 203 3.26 8.40 0.02
C TYR A 203 4.60 7.93 0.57
N LEU A 204 5.24 6.94 -0.03
CA LEU A 204 6.51 6.42 0.49
C LEU A 204 7.65 7.44 0.37
N LEU A 205 7.56 8.38 -0.58
CA LEU A 205 8.60 9.36 -0.89
C LEU A 205 8.60 10.59 0.04
N GLU A 206 7.43 11.10 0.38
CA GLU A 206 7.25 12.41 1.04
C GLU A 206 6.78 12.26 2.49
#